data_AF-A0A843HBS5-F1
#
_entry.id   AF-A0A843HBS5-F1
#
_cell.length_a   1.000
_cell.length_b   1.000
_cell.length_c   1.000
_cell.angle_alpha   90.00
_cell.angle_beta   90.00
_cell.angle_gamma   90.00
#
_symmetry.space_group_name_H-M   'P 1'
#
loop_
_entity.id
_entity.type
_entity.pdbx_description
1 polymer ?
#
loop_
_entity_poly.entity_id
_entity_poly.type
_entity_poly.pdbx_seq_one_letter_code
_entity_poly.pdbx_strand_id
1 'polypeptide(L)' 'MSKEILKINSFFKSALKHEVEQVKEKIVLSERQEKIFDMFYIKKVDIGFIADSLYVSVSVINEELKSIRKKVLKVI' A
#
# COMPACT_ATOMS: atom_id res chain seq x y z
N MET A 1 -1.01 -1.15 18.41
CA MET A 1 -0.60 -1.43 17.01
C MET A 1 -0.78 -2.93 16.78
N SER A 2 -1.52 -3.39 15.75
CA SER A 2 -1.76 -4.83 15.55
C SER A 2 -0.48 -5.54 15.06
N LYS A 3 -0.27 -6.79 15.50
CA LYS A 3 0.88 -7.62 15.05
C LYS A 3 0.95 -7.74 13.53
N GLU A 4 -0.20 -7.73 12.87
CA GLU A 4 -0.36 -7.77 11.42
C GLU A 4 0.22 -6.53 10.72
N ILE A 5 -0.04 -5.32 11.25
CA ILE A 5 0.52 -4.09 10.70
C ILE A 5 2.04 -4.07 10.85
N LEU A 6 2.57 -4.58 11.96
CA LEU A 6 4.01 -4.71 12.17
C LEU A 6 4.64 -5.69 11.15
N LYS A 7 3.98 -6.82 10.86
CA LYS A 7 4.42 -7.79 9.84
C LYS A 7 4.50 -7.13 8.45
N ILE A 8 3.46 -6.40 8.06
CA ILE A 8 3.41 -5.67 6.78
C ILE A 8 4.52 -4.62 6.71
N ASN A 9 4.65 -3.79 7.74
CA ASN A 9 5.66 -2.73 7.77
C ASN A 9 7.08 -3.31 7.76
N SER A 10 7.31 -4.43 8.45
CA SER A 10 8.59 -5.12 8.42
C SER A 10 8.89 -5.63 7.01
N PHE A 11 7.93 -6.29 6.36
CA PHE A 11 8.08 -6.77 4.99
C PHE A 11 8.44 -5.62 4.03
N PHE A 12 7.63 -4.57 3.96
CA PHE A 12 7.88 -3.47 3.03
C PHE A 12 9.11 -2.61 3.37
N LYS A 13 9.62 -2.72 4.60
CA LYS A 13 10.89 -2.06 4.99
C LYS A 13 12.11 -2.81 4.42
N SER A 14 12.05 -4.14 4.35
CA SER A 14 13.15 -4.98 3.87
C SER A 14 13.00 -5.45 2.43
N ALA A 15 11.77 -5.43 1.87
CA ALA A 15 11.48 -5.97 0.56
C ALA A 15 12.14 -5.18 -0.57
N LEU A 16 12.67 -5.92 -1.54
CA LEU A 16 13.14 -5.38 -2.81
C LEU A 16 11.95 -5.03 -3.71
N LYS A 17 12.17 -4.15 -4.69
CA LYS A 17 11.12 -3.68 -5.62
C LYS A 17 10.35 -4.84 -6.27
N HIS A 18 11.06 -5.87 -6.72
CA HIS A 18 10.45 -7.04 -7.36
C HIS A 18 9.59 -7.87 -6.40
N GLU A 19 9.94 -7.96 -5.11
CA GLU A 19 9.13 -8.67 -4.11
C GLU A 19 7.83 -7.92 -3.84
N VAL A 20 7.89 -6.59 -3.83
CA VAL A 20 6.71 -5.72 -3.71
C VAL A 20 5.80 -5.84 -4.94
N GLU A 21 6.38 -5.93 -6.14
CA GLU A 21 5.66 -6.16 -7.39
C GLU A 21 4.98 -7.55 -7.41
N GLN A 22 5.65 -8.60 -6.94
CA GLN A 22 5.04 -9.93 -6.80
C GLN A 22 3.86 -9.93 -5.84
N VAL A 23 3.90 -9.14 -4.76
CA VAL A 23 2.75 -8.98 -3.86
C VAL A 23 1.59 -8.32 -4.59
N LYS A 24 1.87 -7.28 -5.39
CA LYS A 24 0.87 -6.58 -6.20
C LYS A 24 0.17 -7.53 -7.19
N GLU A 25 0.92 -8.40 -7.87
CA GLU A 25 0.36 -9.38 -8.82
C GLU A 25 -0.55 -10.42 -8.15
N LYS A 26 -0.37 -10.70 -6.86
CA LYS A 26 -1.16 -11.67 -6.10
C LYS A 26 -2.43 -11.11 -5.49
N ILE A 27 -2.67 -9.80 -5.55
CA ILE A 27 -3.82 -9.14 -4.93
C ILE A 27 -4.65 -8.38 -5.97
N VAL A 28 -5.98 -8.49 -5.89
CA VAL A 28 -6.88 -7.72 -6.76
C VAL A 28 -7.02 -6.30 -6.22
N LEU A 29 -6.56 -5.31 -6.97
CA LEU A 29 -6.66 -3.88 -6.64
C LEU A 29 -7.58 -3.17 -7.64
N SER A 30 -8.25 -2.10 -7.20
CA SER A 30 -8.84 -1.15 -8.14
C SER A 30 -7.75 -0.26 -8.75
N GLU A 31 -8.01 0.37 -9.89
CA GLU A 31 -7.05 1.27 -10.55
C GLU A 31 -6.49 2.34 -9.58
N ARG A 32 -7.36 2.91 -8.74
CA ARG A 32 -6.96 3.87 -7.70
C ARG A 32 -6.08 3.22 -6.63
N GLN A 33 -6.41 2.02 -6.17
CA GLN A 33 -5.61 1.29 -5.20
C GLN A 33 -4.25 0.90 -5.76
N GLU A 34 -4.15 0.57 -7.06
CA GLU A 34 -2.87 0.33 -7.72
C GLU A 34 -1.99 1.58 -7.71
N LYS A 35 -2.56 2.74 -8.07
CA LYS A 35 -1.83 4.02 -8.00
C LYS A 35 -1.34 4.32 -6.58
N ILE A 36 -2.21 4.13 -5.58
CA ILE A 36 -1.86 4.32 -4.17
C ILE A 36 -0.77 3.34 -3.74
N PHE A 37 -0.87 2.06 -4.13
CA PHE A 37 0.11 1.03 -3.82
C PHE A 37 1.48 1.38 -4.40
N ASP A 38 1.53 1.77 -5.67
CA ASP A 38 2.78 2.11 -6.34
C ASP A 38 3.42 3.37 -5.73
N MET A 39 2.62 4.40 -5.44
CA MET A 39 3.15 5.61 -4.83
C MET A 39 3.65 5.36 -3.40
N PHE A 40 2.90 4.59 -2.60
CA PHE A 40 3.21 4.40 -1.18
C PHE A 40 4.28 3.31 -0.95
N TYR A 41 4.14 2.13 -1.55
CA TYR A 41 5.00 0.97 -1.27
C TYR A 41 6.20 0.87 -2.19
N ILE A 42 6.09 1.31 -3.45
CA ILE A 42 7.20 1.25 -4.42
C ILE A 42 8.00 2.56 -4.40
N LYS A 43 7.32 3.70 -4.61
CA LYS A 43 7.97 5.02 -4.70
C LYS A 43 8.22 5.67 -3.33
N LYS A 44 7.66 5.13 -2.25
CA LYS A 44 7.81 5.63 -0.86
C LYS A 44 7.44 7.11 -0.69
N VAL A 45 6.39 7.53 -1.41
CA VAL A 45 5.84 8.89 -1.37
C VAL A 45 4.96 9.07 -0.14
N ASP A 46 4.94 10.28 0.42
CA ASP A 46 4.12 10.59 1.59
C ASP A 46 2.61 10.62 1.27
N ILE A 47 1.79 10.40 2.29
CA ILE A 47 0.33 10.29 2.15
C ILE A 47 -0.29 11.62 1.68
N GLY A 48 0.28 12.76 2.09
CA GLY A 48 -0.22 14.09 1.71
C GLY A 48 -0.09 14.31 0.21
N PHE A 49 1.11 14.07 -0.33
CA PHE A 49 1.35 14.17 -1.76
C PHE A 49 0.51 13.20 -2.59
N ILE A 50 0.27 11.98 -2.08
CA ILE A 50 -0.62 11.01 -2.74
C ILE A 50 -2.05 11.53 -2.78
N ALA A 51 -2.53 12.10 -1.66
CA ALA A 51 -3.86 12.69 -1.56
C ALA A 51 -4.04 13.84 -2.56
N ASP A 52 -3.06 14.74 -2.64
CA ASP A 52 -3.04 15.86 -3.58
C ASP A 52 -3.02 15.37 -5.04
N SER A 53 -2.15 14.38 -5.35
CA SER A 53 -2.02 13.82 -6.70
C SER A 53 -3.28 13.12 -7.21
N LEU A 54 -4.08 12.57 -6.29
CA LEU A 54 -5.31 11.85 -6.61
C LEU A 54 -6.56 12.71 -6.39
N TYR A 55 -6.41 13.98 -6.01
CA TYR A 55 -7.50 14.92 -5.71
C TYR A 55 -8.51 14.37 -4.70
N VAL A 56 -8.01 13.70 -3.65
CA VAL A 56 -8.82 13.14 -2.57
C VAL A 56 -8.27 13.57 -1.21
N SER A 57 -9.06 13.39 -0.15
CA SER A 57 -8.57 13.69 1.20
C SER A 57 -7.60 12.61 1.71
N VAL A 58 -6.73 13.01 2.62
CA VAL A 58 -5.83 12.10 3.36
C VAL A 58 -6.61 10.99 4.09
N SER A 59 -7.85 11.26 4.52
CA SER A 59 -8.72 10.24 5.13
C SER A 59 -9.04 9.13 4.15
N VAL A 60 -9.39 9.47 2.90
CA VAL A 60 -9.68 8.49 1.84
C VAL A 60 -8.44 7.65 1.54
N ILE A 61 -7.26 8.26 1.44
CA ILE A 61 -6.01 7.50 1.23
C ILE A 61 -5.75 6.52 2.39
N ASN A 62 -5.99 6.94 3.63
CA ASN A 62 -5.83 6.06 4.78
C ASN A 62 -6.82 4.89 4.79
N GLU A 63 -8.05 5.10 4.35
CA GLU A 63 -9.05 4.03 4.18
C GLU A 63 -8.65 3.04 3.07
N GLU A 64 -8.19 3.55 1.94
CA GLU A 64 -7.69 2.73 0.83
C GLU A 64 -6.45 1.93 1.27
N LEU A 65 -5.50 2.54 1.98
CA LEU A 65 -4.35 1.84 2.54
C LEU A 65 -4.74 0.77 3.55
N LYS A 66 -5.76 1.00 4.38
CA LYS A 66 -6.30 -0.05 5.26
C LYS A 66 -6.87 -1.22 4.46
N SER A 67 -7.58 -0.95 3.37
CA SER A 67 -8.13 -1.97 2.47
C SER A 67 -7.01 -2.76 1.78
N ILE A 68 -6.02 -2.08 1.22
CA ILE A 68 -4.83 -2.67 0.59
C ILE A 68 -4.10 -3.57 1.58
N ARG A 69 -3.83 -3.10 2.81
CA ARG A 69 -3.15 -3.88 3.85
C ARG A 69 -3.87 -5.18 4.17
N LYS A 70 -5.21 -5.17 4.23
CA LYS A 70 -6.01 -6.40 4.43
C LYS A 70 -5.84 -7.39 3.28
N LYS A 71 -5.69 -6.92 2.04
CA LYS A 71 -5.43 -7.78 0.88
C LYS A 71 -4.02 -8.35 0.92
N VAL A 72 -3.03 -7.51 1.21
CA VAL A 72 -1.62 -7.91 1.36
C VAL A 72 -1.45 -8.96 2.45
N LEU A 73 -2.12 -8.84 3.59
CA LEU A 73 -2.06 -9.84 4.67
C LEU A 73 -2.51 -11.23 4.25
N LYS A 74 -3.32 -11.37 3.19
CA LYS A 74 -3.76 -12.68 2.70
C LYS A 74 -2.68 -13.39 1.88
N VAL A 75 -1.65 -12.67 1.45
CA VAL A 75 -0.59 -13.20 0.56
C VAL A 75 0.80 -13.21 1.19
N ILE A 76 0.96 -12.66 2.40
CA ILE A 76 2.20 -12.66 3.21
C ILE A 76 1.98 -13.37 4.53
#